data_AF-A0A958QEW6-F1
#
_entry.id   AF-A0A958QEW6-F1
#
_cell.length_a   1.000
_cell.length_b   1.000
_cell.length_c   1.000
_cell.angle_alpha   90.00
_cell.angle_beta   90.00
_cell.angle_gamma   90.00
#
_symmetry.space_group_name_H-M   'P 1'
#
loop_
_entity.id
_entity.type
_entity.pdbx_description
1 polymer ?
#
loop_
_entity_poly.entity_id
_entity_poly.type
_entity_poly.pdbx_seq_one_letter_code
_entity_poly.pdbx_strand_id
1 'polypeptide(L)'
;MLSSDWVNDYDFSSLSQTLVVENLETFRFLHRQCCNTLLIFGGGWKVAQLVGFHERLPSTFFYWGDIDKEGYEIVGYLMERIPDVRPVLMGLSTVGEYKHLSVRKEEYYGPFKNLGSLQKTYELVCREGVLIEQEKIPTDQLPFKI
;
A
#
# COMPACT_ATOMS: atom_id res chain seq x y z
N MET A 1 13.50 -12.81 3.68
CA MET A 1 12.61 -12.69 4.85
C MET A 1 13.12 -11.49 5.62
N LEU A 2 12.29 -10.49 5.93
CA LEU A 2 12.72 -9.40 6.81
C LEU A 2 12.79 -10.04 8.20
N SER A 3 13.99 -10.35 8.71
CA SER A 3 14.08 -10.84 10.08
C SER A 3 13.67 -9.71 11.02
N SER A 4 13.05 -9.99 12.16
CA SER A 4 12.76 -8.94 13.16
C SER A 4 14.05 -8.40 13.82
N ASP A 5 15.18 -9.07 13.59
CA ASP A 5 16.44 -8.82 14.28
C ASP A 5 16.99 -7.42 13.97
N TRP A 6 16.92 -6.98 12.70
CA TRP A 6 17.46 -5.67 12.31
C TRP A 6 16.71 -4.51 12.95
N VAL A 7 15.42 -4.64 13.25
CA VAL A 7 14.64 -3.54 13.83
C VAL A 7 15.21 -3.11 15.19
N ASN A 8 15.97 -3.98 15.87
CA ASN A 8 16.73 -3.65 17.08
C ASN A 8 17.93 -2.73 16.87
N ASP A 9 18.49 -2.74 15.67
CA ASP A 9 19.74 -2.04 15.38
C ASP A 9 19.52 -0.63 14.83
N TYR A 10 18.28 -0.23 14.59
CA TYR A 10 17.93 1.06 14.00
C TYR A 10 16.90 1.81 14.86
N ASP A 11 17.11 3.12 14.96
CA ASP A 11 16.16 4.06 15.56
C ASP A 11 15.44 4.85 14.45
N PHE A 12 14.11 4.79 14.45
CA PHE A 12 13.25 5.52 13.52
C PHE A 12 12.55 6.71 14.17
N SER A 13 12.89 7.05 15.42
CA SER A 13 12.25 8.12 16.19
C SER A 13 12.30 9.50 15.52
N SER A 14 13.29 9.74 14.67
CA SER A 14 13.43 10.99 13.90
C SER A 14 12.54 11.04 12.66
N LEU A 15 11.91 9.94 12.26
CA LEU A 15 11.05 9.86 11.08
C LEU A 15 9.59 10.09 11.49
N SER A 16 8.82 10.78 10.64
CA SER A 16 7.43 11.09 10.95
C SER A 16 6.43 10.04 10.49
N GLN A 17 6.78 9.24 9.48
CA GLN A 17 5.84 8.33 8.83
C GLN A 17 6.53 7.13 8.17
N THR A 18 5.76 6.08 7.94
CA THR A 18 6.15 4.89 7.18
C THR A 18 5.36 4.88 5.87
N LEU A 19 6.03 4.67 4.73
CA LEU A 19 5.39 4.38 3.46
C LEU A 19 5.78 2.97 3.02
N VAL A 20 4.80 2.10 2.88
CA VAL A 20 4.97 0.80 2.23
C VAL A 20 4.52 0.90 0.78
N VAL A 21 5.41 0.54 -0.14
CA VAL A 21 5.11 0.40 -1.56
C VAL A 21 5.22 -1.06 -1.99
N GLU A 22 4.23 -1.56 -2.74
CA GLU A 22 4.21 -2.96 -3.15
C GLU A 22 5.29 -3.29 -4.19
N ASN A 23 5.50 -2.40 -5.17
CA ASN A 23 6.37 -2.62 -6.32
C ASN A 23 7.81 -2.11 -6.16
N LEU A 24 8.75 -2.88 -6.70
CA LEU A 24 10.19 -2.62 -6.56
C LEU A 24 10.64 -1.40 -7.38
N GLU A 25 10.01 -1.17 -8.53
CA GLU A 25 10.31 0.00 -9.36
C GLU A 25 9.94 1.30 -8.64
N THR A 26 8.73 1.36 -8.07
CA THR A 26 8.28 2.48 -7.24
C THR A 26 9.20 2.70 -6.04
N PHE A 27 9.62 1.62 -5.35
CA PHE A 27 10.60 1.72 -4.26
C PHE A 27 11.93 2.34 -4.73
N ARG A 28 12.48 1.86 -5.85
CA ARG A 28 13.74 2.36 -6.42
C ARG A 28 13.62 3.83 -6.83
N PHE A 29 12.47 4.26 -7.33
CA PHE A 29 12.23 5.65 -7.68
C PHE A 29 12.17 6.54 -6.43
N LEU A 30 11.43 6.11 -5.40
CA LEU A 30 11.15 6.90 -4.20
C LEU A 30 12.31 6.98 -3.19
N HIS A 31 13.20 5.98 -3.11
CA HIS A 31 14.24 5.95 -2.06
C HIS A 31 15.19 7.16 -2.08
N ARG A 32 15.27 7.90 -3.19
CA ARG A 32 16.09 9.10 -3.33
C ARG A 32 15.34 10.41 -3.10
N GLN A 33 14.01 10.33 -3.01
CA GLN A 33 13.15 11.50 -2.94
C GLN A 33 12.66 11.66 -1.51
N CYS A 34 12.10 10.58 -0.94
CA CYS A 34 11.48 10.58 0.39
C CYS A 34 12.34 11.22 1.49
N CYS A 35 11.90 12.38 1.97
CA CYS A 35 12.38 12.99 3.19
C CYS A 35 11.54 12.54 4.39
N ASN A 36 12.19 12.35 5.55
CA ASN A 36 11.50 12.13 6.84
C ASN A 36 10.48 10.96 6.86
N THR A 37 10.69 9.98 5.98
CA THR A 37 9.78 8.86 5.73
C THR A 37 10.56 7.57 5.69
N LEU A 38 10.13 6.57 6.47
CA LEU A 38 10.64 5.21 6.35
C LEU A 38 9.98 4.55 5.13
N LEU A 39 10.73 4.40 4.05
CA LEU A 39 10.26 3.70 2.86
C LEU A 39 10.51 2.20 2.98
N ILE A 40 9.46 1.38 2.83
CA ILE A 40 9.52 -0.08 2.90
C ILE A 40 9.05 -0.66 1.58
N PHE A 41 9.84 -1.57 1.01
CA PHE A 41 9.41 -2.42 -0.09
C PHE A 41 8.55 -3.57 0.44
N GLY A 42 7.26 -3.55 0.12
CA GLY A 42 6.25 -4.52 0.55
C GLY A 42 6.40 -5.87 -0.13
N GLY A 43 6.56 -5.90 -1.46
CA GLY A 43 6.76 -7.13 -2.23
C GLY A 43 5.59 -8.11 -2.13
N GLY A 44 4.37 -7.61 -2.30
CA GLY A 44 3.11 -8.34 -2.12
C GLY A 44 2.89 -8.75 -0.66
N TRP A 45 2.41 -9.99 -0.44
CA TRP A 45 2.11 -10.54 0.88
C TRP A 45 3.30 -10.61 1.87
N LYS A 46 4.55 -10.38 1.43
CA LYS A 46 5.70 -10.29 2.35
C LYS A 46 5.53 -9.16 3.37
N VAL A 47 4.78 -8.11 3.03
CA VAL A 47 4.44 -7.01 3.93
C VAL A 47 3.69 -7.45 5.19
N ALA A 48 3.03 -8.61 5.18
CA ALA A 48 2.34 -9.14 6.36
C ALA A 48 3.28 -9.31 7.57
N GLN A 49 4.58 -9.46 7.35
CA GLN A 49 5.60 -9.51 8.42
C GLN A 49 5.64 -8.23 9.26
N LEU A 50 5.25 -7.07 8.70
CA LEU A 50 5.26 -5.79 9.42
C LEU A 50 4.35 -5.80 10.64
N VAL A 51 3.28 -6.61 10.64
CA VAL A 51 2.38 -6.74 11.79
C VAL A 51 3.14 -7.08 13.08
N GLY A 52 4.18 -7.92 12.98
CA GLY A 52 4.95 -8.36 14.14
C GLY A 52 5.88 -7.32 14.76
N PHE A 53 6.11 -6.18 14.10
CA PHE A 53 7.04 -5.15 14.58
C PHE A 53 6.63 -3.71 14.27
N HIS A 54 5.39 -3.49 13.83
CA HIS A 54 4.88 -2.17 13.43
C HIS A 54 4.98 -1.11 14.55
N GLU A 55 4.87 -1.52 15.82
CA GLU A 55 4.99 -0.62 17.00
C GLU A 55 6.35 0.10 17.08
N ARG A 56 7.35 -0.40 16.36
CA ARG A 56 8.71 0.16 16.31
C ARG A 56 8.92 1.07 15.13
N LEU A 57 7.96 1.13 14.22
CA LEU A 57 7.98 1.97 13.05
C LEU A 57 7.25 3.29 13.38
N PRO A 58 7.51 4.37 12.61
CA PRO A 58 6.71 5.58 12.72
C PRO A 58 5.21 5.28 12.60
N SER A 59 4.40 5.87 13.49
CA SER A 59 2.99 5.51 13.70
C SER A 59 2.05 5.94 12.58
N THR A 60 2.40 6.96 11.80
CA THR A 60 1.63 7.32 10.60
C THR A 60 2.03 6.35 9.49
N PHE A 61 1.10 5.48 9.09
CA PHE A 61 1.40 4.36 8.21
C PHE A 61 0.66 4.46 6.88
N PHE A 62 1.39 4.65 5.78
CA PHE A 62 0.82 4.68 4.44
C PHE A 62 1.08 3.37 3.70
N TYR A 63 0.09 2.91 2.95
CA TYR A 63 0.21 1.77 2.05
C TYR A 63 -0.18 2.17 0.63
N TRP A 64 0.64 1.78 -0.34
CA TRP A 64 0.35 1.94 -1.76
C TRP A 64 0.69 0.64 -2.50
N GLY A 65 -0.32 -0.02 -3.01
CA GLY A 65 -0.18 -1.23 -3.83
C GLY A 65 -0.88 -1.08 -5.18
N ASP A 66 -0.94 -2.20 -5.89
CA ASP A 66 -1.68 -2.29 -7.15
C ASP A 66 -3.18 -2.09 -6.91
N ILE A 67 -3.88 -1.49 -7.87
CA ILE A 67 -5.34 -1.43 -7.87
C ILE A 67 -5.86 -2.70 -8.51
N ASP A 68 -5.88 -3.77 -7.72
CA ASP A 68 -6.48 -5.05 -8.05
C ASP A 68 -6.97 -5.78 -6.78
N LYS A 69 -7.64 -6.93 -6.95
CA LYS A 69 -8.16 -7.71 -5.82
C LYS A 69 -7.09 -7.97 -4.73
N GLU A 70 -5.88 -8.34 -5.11
CA GLU A 70 -4.83 -8.76 -4.17
C GLU A 70 -4.26 -7.56 -3.41
N GLY A 71 -4.02 -6.43 -4.08
CA GLY A 71 -3.57 -5.19 -3.45
C GLY A 71 -4.56 -4.68 -2.39
N TYR A 72 -5.87 -4.77 -2.67
CA TYR A 72 -6.90 -4.47 -1.66
C TYR A 72 -6.91 -5.49 -0.51
N GLU A 73 -6.76 -6.78 -0.78
CA GLU A 73 -6.70 -7.80 0.28
C GLU A 73 -5.48 -7.63 1.20
N ILE A 74 -4.34 -7.19 0.66
CA ILE A 74 -3.13 -6.88 1.42
C ILE A 74 -3.38 -5.66 2.32
N VAL A 75 -3.87 -4.54 1.79
CA VAL A 75 -4.10 -3.35 2.62
C VAL A 75 -5.18 -3.60 3.68
N GLY A 76 -6.23 -4.36 3.34
CA GLY A 76 -7.24 -4.77 4.31
C GLY A 76 -6.66 -5.62 5.44
N TYR A 77 -5.74 -6.54 5.13
CA TYR A 77 -5.03 -7.33 6.13
C TYR A 77 -4.20 -6.45 7.08
N LEU A 78 -3.52 -5.42 6.56
CA LEU A 78 -2.73 -4.47 7.35
C LEU A 78 -3.62 -3.58 8.20
N MET A 79 -4.69 -3.00 7.64
CA MET A 79 -5.64 -2.13 8.35
C MET A 79 -6.32 -2.83 9.53
N GLU A 80 -6.52 -4.15 9.47
CA GLU A 80 -7.08 -4.93 10.58
C GLU A 80 -6.09 -5.09 11.76
N ARG A 81 -4.77 -4.95 11.51
CA ARG A 81 -3.71 -5.37 12.44
C ARG A 81 -2.73 -4.28 12.85
N ILE A 82 -2.64 -3.20 12.07
CA ILE A 82 -1.76 -2.06 12.31
C ILE A 82 -2.65 -0.81 12.48
N PRO A 83 -2.51 -0.07 13.59
CA PRO A 83 -3.25 1.17 13.78
C PRO A 83 -2.94 2.20 12.69
N ASP A 84 -3.95 2.96 12.26
CA ASP A 84 -3.81 4.12 11.36
C ASP A 84 -3.10 3.82 10.03
N VAL A 85 -3.36 2.64 9.43
CA VAL A 85 -2.98 2.36 8.04
C VAL A 85 -3.86 3.15 7.09
N ARG A 86 -3.22 3.97 6.26
CA ARG A 86 -3.83 4.86 5.27
C ARG A 86 -3.46 4.39 3.87
N PRO A 87 -4.37 3.75 3.14
CA PRO A 87 -4.20 3.50 1.72
C PRO A 87 -4.07 4.84 0.97
N VAL A 88 -3.09 4.96 0.08
CA VAL A 88 -2.91 6.14 -0.77
C VAL A 88 -2.96 5.73 -2.24
N LEU A 89 -3.56 6.58 -3.07
CA LEU A 89 -3.68 6.34 -4.53
C LEU A 89 -4.39 5.01 -4.87
N MET A 90 -5.32 4.58 -4.02
CA MET A 90 -6.19 3.41 -4.20
C MET A 90 -7.67 3.77 -4.02
N GLY A 91 -8.01 5.06 -4.06
CA GLY A 91 -9.39 5.53 -3.91
C GLY A 91 -10.18 5.42 -5.21
N LEU A 92 -11.51 5.54 -5.13
CA LEU A 92 -12.38 5.53 -6.32
C LEU A 92 -12.00 6.62 -7.33
N SER A 93 -11.55 7.80 -6.85
CA SER A 93 -11.04 8.87 -7.72
C SER A 93 -9.82 8.40 -8.53
N THR A 94 -8.87 7.73 -7.88
CA THR A 94 -7.68 7.19 -8.54
C THR A 94 -8.05 6.10 -9.54
N VAL A 95 -8.99 5.20 -9.20
CA VAL A 95 -9.49 4.20 -10.15
C VAL A 95 -10.09 4.87 -11.39
N GLY A 96 -10.90 5.91 -11.21
CA GLY A 96 -11.51 6.64 -12.32
C GLY A 96 -10.48 7.35 -13.20
N GLU A 97 -9.53 8.05 -12.60
CA GLU A 97 -8.47 8.79 -13.30
C GLU A 97 -7.59 7.86 -14.15
N TYR A 98 -7.18 6.73 -13.57
CA TYR A 98 -6.23 5.80 -14.20
C TYR A 98 -6.90 4.60 -14.87
N LYS A 99 -8.23 4.59 -15.00
CA LYS A 99 -8.99 3.49 -15.63
C LYS A 99 -8.48 3.16 -17.04
N HIS A 100 -8.02 4.17 -17.79
CA HIS A 100 -7.48 4.02 -19.13
C HIS A 100 -6.16 3.21 -19.20
N LEU A 101 -5.47 3.06 -18.07
CA LEU A 101 -4.29 2.20 -17.92
C LEU A 101 -4.63 0.78 -17.45
N SER A 102 -5.90 0.53 -17.13
CA SER A 102 -6.34 -0.75 -16.60
C SER A 102 -6.19 -1.86 -17.65
N VAL A 103 -5.63 -2.98 -17.23
CA VAL A 103 -5.79 -4.26 -17.90
C VAL A 103 -6.88 -5.07 -17.20
N ARG A 104 -7.44 -6.08 -17.87
CA ARG A 104 -8.48 -6.94 -17.30
C ARG A 104 -7.84 -8.14 -16.60
N LYS A 105 -8.14 -8.31 -15.32
CA LYS A 105 -7.83 -9.49 -14.48
C LYS A 105 -9.12 -10.27 -14.20
N GLU A 106 -9.05 -11.27 -13.34
CA GLU A 106 -10.19 -12.08 -12.90
C GLU A 106 -11.30 -11.24 -12.24
N GLU A 107 -12.54 -11.53 -12.60
CA GLU A 107 -13.70 -10.99 -11.89
C GLU A 107 -13.94 -11.78 -10.60
N TYR A 108 -14.28 -11.08 -9.53
CA TYR A 108 -14.58 -11.67 -8.23
C TYR A 108 -15.83 -11.05 -7.63
N TYR A 109 -16.77 -11.91 -7.21
CA TYR A 109 -18.09 -11.49 -6.72
C TYR A 109 -18.27 -11.72 -5.22
N GLY A 110 -17.22 -12.15 -4.52
CA GLY A 110 -17.20 -12.32 -3.07
C GLY A 110 -17.01 -13.77 -2.61
N PRO A 111 -16.97 -14.00 -1.27
CA PRO A 111 -17.20 -13.00 -0.22
C PRO A 111 -16.09 -11.94 -0.12
N PHE A 112 -16.47 -10.68 0.07
CA PHE A 112 -15.51 -9.59 0.24
C PHE A 112 -15.05 -9.47 1.70
N LYS A 113 -13.76 -9.20 1.91
CA LYS A 113 -13.26 -8.70 3.19
C LYS A 113 -13.81 -7.28 3.44
N ASN A 114 -13.91 -6.88 4.71
CA ASN A 114 -14.30 -5.52 5.09
C ASN A 114 -13.09 -4.59 5.03
N LEU A 115 -13.13 -3.59 4.14
CA LEU A 115 -12.07 -2.62 3.93
C LEU A 115 -12.46 -1.18 4.34
N GLY A 116 -13.52 -1.05 5.15
CA GLY A 116 -13.97 0.25 5.64
C GLY A 116 -14.30 1.22 4.50
N SER A 117 -13.62 2.35 4.44
CA SER A 117 -13.85 3.39 3.43
C SER A 117 -13.52 2.93 2.00
N LEU A 118 -12.64 1.95 1.83
CA LEU A 118 -12.29 1.39 0.52
C LEU A 118 -13.27 0.33 0.01
N GLN A 119 -14.25 -0.10 0.82
CA GLN A 119 -15.13 -1.23 0.50
C GLN A 119 -15.78 -1.11 -0.89
N LYS A 120 -16.33 0.06 -1.21
CA LYS A 120 -17.00 0.29 -2.49
C LYS A 120 -16.03 0.22 -3.67
N THR A 121 -14.82 0.75 -3.51
CA THR A 121 -13.78 0.71 -4.54
C THR A 121 -13.30 -0.72 -4.76
N TYR A 122 -13.07 -1.46 -3.67
CA TYR A 122 -12.67 -2.87 -3.72
C TYR A 122 -13.69 -3.73 -4.46
N GLU A 123 -14.98 -3.62 -4.11
CA GLU A 123 -16.04 -4.37 -4.79
C GLU A 123 -16.12 -4.04 -6.29
N LEU A 124 -15.97 -2.77 -6.66
CA LEU A 124 -15.93 -2.35 -8.06
C LEU A 124 -14.73 -2.96 -8.79
N VAL A 125 -13.54 -2.84 -8.21
CA VAL A 125 -12.29 -3.37 -8.76
C VAL A 125 -12.41 -4.88 -8.99
N CYS A 126 -12.96 -5.61 -8.01
CA CYS A 126 -13.19 -7.04 -8.13
C CYS A 126 -14.23 -7.40 -9.20
N ARG A 127 -15.39 -6.74 -9.21
CA ARG A 127 -16.48 -7.09 -10.16
C ARG A 127 -16.12 -6.77 -11.60
N GLU A 128 -15.34 -5.72 -11.83
CA GLU A 128 -14.92 -5.32 -13.18
C GLU A 128 -13.58 -5.94 -13.60
N GLY A 129 -12.93 -6.72 -12.73
CA GLY A 129 -11.62 -7.30 -12.99
C GLY A 129 -10.56 -6.24 -13.28
N VAL A 130 -10.56 -5.14 -12.52
CA VAL A 130 -9.61 -4.04 -12.70
C VAL A 130 -8.23 -4.45 -12.21
N LEU A 131 -7.22 -4.18 -13.01
CA LEU A 131 -5.82 -4.16 -12.63
C LEU A 131 -5.17 -2.89 -13.17
N ILE A 132 -4.76 -2.00 -12.26
CA ILE A 132 -3.87 -0.88 -12.57
C ILE A 132 -2.61 -1.06 -11.73
N GLU A 133 -1.48 -1.26 -12.40
CA GLU A 133 -0.16 -1.43 -11.76
C GLU A 133 0.28 -0.13 -11.06
N GLN A 134 0.82 -0.26 -9.84
CA GLN A 134 1.20 0.84 -8.96
C GLN A 134 2.14 1.84 -9.65
N GLU A 135 3.16 1.35 -10.36
CA GLU A 135 4.20 2.16 -11.01
C GLU A 135 3.68 2.99 -12.20
N LYS A 136 2.45 2.74 -12.65
CA LYS A 136 1.79 3.54 -13.69
C LYS A 136 1.18 4.82 -13.15
N ILE A 137 1.01 4.91 -11.83
CA ILE A 137 0.41 6.07 -11.17
C ILE A 137 1.55 7.02 -10.70
N PRO A 138 1.55 8.29 -11.12
CA PRO A 138 2.50 9.31 -10.70
C PRO A 138 2.62 9.47 -9.17
N THR A 139 3.86 9.61 -8.70
CA THR A 139 4.20 9.72 -7.28
C THR A 139 4.02 11.13 -6.71
N ASP A 140 3.91 12.15 -7.56
CA ASP A 140 3.67 13.55 -7.18
C ASP A 140 2.26 13.79 -6.60
N GLN A 141 1.36 12.82 -6.74
CA GLN A 141 0.04 12.81 -6.12
C GLN A 141 0.03 12.25 -4.68
N LEU A 142 1.18 11.82 -4.13
CA LEU A 142 1.26 11.38 -2.74
C LEU A 142 0.86 12.51 -1.77
N PRO A 143 0.19 12.19 -0.65
CA PRO A 143 -0.38 13.22 0.25
C PRO A 143 0.67 13.89 1.16
N PHE A 144 1.95 13.60 0.96
CA PHE A 144 3.07 14.16 1.71
C PHE A 144 4.22 14.46 0.77
N LYS A 145 5.12 15.34 1.22
CA LYS A 145 6.32 15.66 0.46
C LYS A 145 7.23 14.44 0.40
N ILE A 146 7.47 13.99 -0.83
CA ILE A 146 8.59 13.13 -1.19
C ILE A 146 9.85 13.97 -1.13
#